data_AF-A0A929C539-F1
#
_entry.id   AF-A0A929C539-F1
#
_cell.length_a   1.000
_cell.length_b   1.000
_cell.length_c   1.000
_cell.angle_alpha   90.00
_cell.angle_beta   90.00
_cell.angle_gamma   90.00
#
_symmetry.space_group_name_H-M   'P 1'
#
loop_
_entity.id
_entity.type
_entity.pdbx_description
1 polymer ?
#
loop_
_entity_poly.entity_id
_entity_poly.type
_entity_poly.pdbx_seq_one_letter_code
_entity_poly.pdbx_strand_id
1 'polypeptide(L)'
;MDKIFEKLTERVKELNCIYQVEELLKDNKLDLEDIFLKLTEIIPQGWQYTTVCEVKIIYEGKIYKSDNFRETEWVQSADIVIDNNIVGEIQVFYTQLIRLLNNSQFLPEEQKLLNNITDRLSNYIFHKKLIKTLNYLKSPSKKYNSDDELNVILSPASDEHWKWRLNMLNIISKKIDANKFGVKAIYVIGSTKNANAGPASDIDLLVHFEGNESQKKELKAWIEGWSYCLAEMNYIKTGYMIDEGLIDLHLITDEDITKKTSFAVMINAATDPARLLFKLNSIINS
;
A
#
# COMPACT_ATOMS: atom_id res chain seq x y z
N MET A 1 36.16 -20.05 -13.43
CA MET A 1 35.63 -19.33 -14.60
C MET A 1 34.13 -19.52 -14.71
N ASP A 2 33.61 -20.72 -14.48
CA ASP A 2 32.19 -21.08 -14.69
C ASP A 2 31.19 -20.21 -13.92
N LYS A 3 31.44 -19.91 -12.63
CA LYS A 3 30.56 -19.04 -11.83
C LYS A 3 30.46 -17.58 -12.33
N ILE A 4 31.49 -17.10 -13.04
CA ILE A 4 31.49 -15.77 -13.66
C ILE A 4 30.68 -15.80 -14.96
N PHE A 5 30.87 -16.85 -15.77
CA PHE A 5 30.09 -17.06 -16.99
C PHE A 5 28.60 -17.24 -16.69
N GLU A 6 28.22 -18.06 -15.70
CA GLU A 6 26.83 -18.20 -15.26
C GLU A 6 26.22 -16.86 -14.85
N LYS A 7 26.92 -16.09 -14.01
CA LYS A 7 26.45 -14.76 -13.58
C LYS A 7 26.30 -13.78 -14.74
N LEU A 8 27.16 -13.85 -15.75
CA LEU A 8 27.04 -13.04 -16.96
C LEU A 8 25.84 -13.46 -17.81
N THR A 9 25.61 -14.76 -17.98
CA THR A 9 24.45 -15.27 -18.72
C THR A 9 23.13 -14.83 -18.09
N GLU A 10 23.00 -14.93 -16.76
CA GLU A 10 21.80 -14.47 -16.06
C GLU A 10 21.60 -12.95 -16.18
N ARG A 11 22.68 -12.16 -16.20
CA ARG A 11 22.60 -10.71 -16.46
C ARG A 11 22.16 -10.37 -17.88
N VAL A 12 22.58 -11.15 -18.87
CA VAL A 12 22.13 -10.97 -20.26
C VAL A 12 20.63 -11.27 -20.37
N LYS A 13 20.15 -12.32 -19.70
CA LYS A 13 18.70 -12.62 -19.63
C LYS A 13 17.91 -11.48 -18.99
N GLU A 14 18.36 -11.00 -17.83
CA GLU A 14 17.74 -9.88 -17.10
C GLU A 14 17.60 -8.65 -18.01
N LEU A 15 18.68 -8.25 -18.68
CA LEU A 15 18.71 -7.10 -19.58
C LEU A 15 17.80 -7.28 -20.79
N ASN A 16 17.82 -8.47 -21.42
CA ASN A 16 16.96 -8.76 -22.56
C ASN A 16 15.48 -8.74 -22.17
N CYS A 17 15.14 -9.26 -20.99
CA CYS A 17 13.77 -9.19 -20.46
C CYS A 17 13.34 -7.74 -20.26
N ILE A 18 14.16 -6.91 -19.60
CA ILE A 18 13.85 -5.49 -19.40
C ILE A 18 13.67 -4.76 -20.74
N TYR A 19 14.54 -5.03 -21.72
CA TYR A 19 14.45 -4.42 -23.04
C TYR A 19 13.13 -4.75 -23.74
N GLN A 20 12.73 -6.03 -23.75
CA GLN A 20 11.47 -6.46 -24.36
C GLN A 20 10.26 -5.84 -23.66
N VAL A 21 10.29 -5.76 -22.32
CA VAL A 21 9.25 -5.06 -21.54
C VAL A 21 9.20 -3.58 -21.92
N GLU A 22 10.34 -2.90 -22.01
CA GLU A 22 10.38 -1.49 -22.43
C GLU A 22 9.86 -1.28 -23.86
N GLU A 23 10.20 -2.17 -24.78
CA GLU A 23 9.72 -2.11 -26.16
C GLU A 23 8.20 -2.29 -26.24
N LEU A 24 7.67 -3.28 -25.50
CA LEU A 24 6.24 -3.50 -25.38
C LEU A 24 5.51 -2.28 -24.80
N LEU A 25 6.04 -1.68 -23.73
CA LEU A 25 5.43 -0.52 -23.07
C LEU A 25 5.61 0.79 -23.85
N LYS A 26 6.45 0.85 -24.89
CA LYS A 26 6.55 2.02 -25.78
C LYS A 26 5.41 2.10 -26.78
N ASP A 27 4.75 0.96 -27.09
CA ASP A 27 3.65 0.95 -28.05
C ASP A 27 2.35 1.45 -27.42
N ASN A 28 2.10 2.75 -27.55
CA ASN A 28 0.88 3.39 -27.04
C ASN A 28 -0.41 2.96 -27.76
N LYS A 29 -0.33 2.15 -28.83
CA LYS A 29 -1.51 1.70 -29.59
C LYS A 29 -2.13 0.42 -29.04
N LEU A 30 -1.37 -0.40 -28.31
CA LEU A 30 -1.88 -1.62 -27.71
C LEU A 30 -2.83 -1.29 -26.55
N ASP A 31 -3.85 -2.10 -26.37
CA ASP A 31 -4.67 -2.03 -25.16
C ASP A 31 -3.92 -2.66 -23.97
N LEU A 32 -4.48 -2.54 -22.76
CA LEU A 32 -3.83 -3.11 -21.58
C LEU A 32 -3.90 -4.64 -21.55
N GLU A 33 -4.96 -5.23 -22.13
CA GLU A 33 -5.16 -6.68 -22.13
C GLU A 33 -4.08 -7.36 -22.96
N ASP A 34 -3.81 -6.86 -24.17
CA ASP A 34 -2.72 -7.27 -25.06
C ASP A 34 -1.35 -7.15 -24.40
N ILE A 35 -1.13 -6.05 -23.65
CA ILE A 35 0.12 -5.84 -22.91
C ILE A 35 0.29 -6.89 -21.83
N PHE A 36 -0.75 -7.15 -21.02
CA PHE A 36 -0.66 -8.16 -19.96
C PHE A 36 -0.43 -9.56 -20.52
N LEU A 37 -1.10 -9.93 -21.61
CA LEU A 37 -0.89 -11.21 -22.28
C LEU A 37 0.56 -11.34 -22.77
N LYS A 38 1.09 -10.34 -23.48
CA LYS A 38 2.49 -10.36 -23.94
C LYS A 38 3.49 -10.35 -22.79
N LEU A 39 3.21 -9.67 -21.69
CA LEU A 39 4.04 -9.72 -20.49
C LEU A 39 4.14 -11.13 -19.91
N THR A 40 3.05 -11.92 -19.96
CA THR A 40 3.09 -13.31 -19.49
C THR A 40 4.03 -14.20 -20.30
N GLU A 41 4.34 -13.83 -21.55
CA GLU A 41 5.30 -14.53 -22.41
C GLU A 41 6.74 -14.01 -22.24
N ILE A 42 6.92 -12.72 -21.97
CA ILE A 42 8.23 -12.07 -21.86
C ILE A 42 8.89 -12.34 -20.51
N ILE A 43 8.13 -12.20 -19.41
CA ILE A 43 8.65 -12.28 -18.03
C ILE A 43 9.44 -13.59 -17.78
N PRO A 44 8.96 -14.80 -18.18
CA PRO A 44 9.70 -16.05 -17.97
C PRO A 44 11.13 -16.06 -18.52
N GLN A 45 11.42 -15.28 -19.57
CA GLN A 45 12.73 -15.22 -20.20
C GLN A 45 13.80 -14.56 -19.32
N GLY A 46 13.38 -13.76 -18.33
CA GLY A 46 14.27 -13.13 -17.35
C GLY A 46 14.67 -14.02 -16.18
N TRP A 47 14.05 -15.19 -16.04
CA TRP A 47 14.26 -16.09 -14.89
C TRP A 47 15.31 -17.16 -15.19
N GLN A 48 15.88 -17.71 -14.12
CA GLN A 48 16.90 -18.75 -14.22
C GLN A 48 16.36 -19.98 -14.97
N TYR A 49 15.15 -20.40 -14.60
CA TYR A 49 14.49 -21.59 -15.16
C TYR A 49 13.26 -21.25 -16.01
N THR A 50 13.50 -20.63 -17.16
CA THR A 50 12.46 -20.15 -18.10
C THR A 50 11.39 -21.19 -18.47
N THR A 51 11.75 -22.46 -18.67
CA THR A 51 10.82 -23.50 -19.17
C THR A 51 9.76 -23.96 -18.17
N VAL A 52 9.98 -23.69 -16.89
CA VAL A 52 9.08 -24.06 -15.78
C VAL A 52 8.57 -22.83 -15.05
N CYS A 53 8.79 -21.64 -15.63
CA CYS A 53 8.38 -20.36 -15.11
C CYS A 53 7.04 -19.96 -15.74
N GLU A 54 6.03 -19.74 -14.91
CA GLU A 54 4.69 -19.38 -15.35
C GLU A 54 4.24 -18.09 -14.66
N VAL A 55 3.41 -17.31 -15.35
CA VAL A 55 3.07 -15.95 -14.92
C VAL A 55 1.56 -15.79 -14.86
N LYS A 56 1.11 -15.15 -13.78
CA LYS A 56 -0.27 -14.70 -13.61
C LYS A 56 -0.26 -13.22 -13.24
N ILE A 57 -0.98 -12.41 -14.00
CA ILE A 57 -1.18 -10.99 -13.74
C ILE A 57 -2.64 -10.79 -13.34
N ILE A 58 -2.86 -10.15 -12.21
CA ILE A 58 -4.18 -9.74 -11.74
C ILE A 58 -4.23 -8.23 -11.86
N TYR A 59 -5.25 -7.68 -12.52
CA TYR A 59 -5.42 -6.24 -12.67
C TYR A 59 -6.91 -5.89 -12.68
N GLU A 60 -7.33 -5.05 -11.73
CA GLU A 60 -8.72 -4.60 -11.54
C GLU A 60 -9.73 -5.77 -11.55
N GLY A 61 -9.37 -6.88 -10.92
CA GLY A 61 -10.19 -8.10 -10.82
C GLY A 61 -10.16 -9.01 -12.06
N LYS A 62 -9.49 -8.60 -13.15
CA LYS A 62 -9.24 -9.47 -14.32
C LYS A 62 -7.95 -10.25 -14.15
N ILE A 63 -7.93 -11.48 -14.66
CA ILE A 63 -6.79 -12.40 -14.55
C ILE A 63 -6.25 -12.69 -15.96
N TYR A 64 -4.95 -12.49 -16.15
CA TYR A 64 -4.19 -12.83 -17.35
C TYR A 64 -3.12 -13.84 -16.96
N LYS A 65 -2.91 -14.88 -17.75
CA LYS A 65 -2.02 -15.98 -17.38
C LYS A 65 -1.32 -16.55 -18.61
N SER A 66 -0.14 -17.13 -18.39
CA SER A 66 0.60 -17.87 -19.40
C SER A 66 -0.17 -19.10 -19.88
N ASP A 67 0.13 -19.56 -21.08
CA ASP A 67 -0.42 -20.82 -21.61
C ASP A 67 -0.07 -22.00 -20.70
N ASN A 68 -1.03 -22.90 -20.48
CA ASN A 68 -0.92 -24.08 -19.61
C ASN A 68 -0.66 -23.80 -18.10
N PHE A 69 -0.97 -22.59 -17.62
CA PHE A 69 -0.80 -22.16 -16.23
C PHE A 69 -1.21 -23.18 -15.15
N ARG A 70 -0.33 -23.35 -14.16
CA ARG A 70 -0.42 -24.19 -12.97
C ARG A 70 0.06 -23.41 -11.76
N GLU A 71 -0.84 -23.24 -10.82
CA GLU A 71 -0.53 -22.62 -9.54
C GLU A 71 0.23 -23.61 -8.65
N THR A 72 1.29 -23.13 -8.00
CA THR A 72 2.09 -23.90 -7.06
C THR A 72 2.36 -23.08 -5.80
N GLU A 73 2.87 -23.74 -4.76
CA GLU A 73 3.33 -23.06 -3.54
C GLU A 73 4.60 -22.22 -3.75
N TRP A 74 5.27 -22.38 -4.90
CA TRP A 74 6.53 -21.70 -5.21
C TRP A 74 6.27 -20.47 -6.06
N VAL A 75 5.88 -19.40 -5.37
CA VAL A 75 5.47 -18.14 -5.97
C VAL A 75 6.30 -16.98 -5.45
N GLN A 76 6.54 -16.01 -6.31
CA GLN A 76 6.91 -14.66 -5.92
C GLN A 76 5.98 -13.66 -6.58
N SER A 77 5.74 -12.54 -5.92
CA SER A 77 4.79 -11.53 -6.36
C SER A 77 5.36 -10.11 -6.26
N ALA A 78 4.77 -9.20 -7.02
CA ALA A 78 4.97 -7.77 -6.88
C ALA A 78 3.68 -7.02 -7.21
N ASP A 79 3.38 -5.98 -6.42
CA ASP A 79 2.15 -5.21 -6.52
C ASP A 79 2.20 -4.19 -7.67
N ILE A 80 1.14 -4.13 -8.48
CA ILE A 80 0.94 -3.06 -9.46
C ILE A 80 0.31 -1.88 -8.71
N VAL A 81 1.10 -0.81 -8.54
CA VAL A 81 0.71 0.37 -7.75
C VAL A 81 0.52 1.58 -8.66
N ILE A 82 -0.70 2.11 -8.73
CA ILE A 82 -1.03 3.32 -9.48
C ILE A 82 -1.57 4.35 -8.51
N ASP A 83 -0.96 5.54 -8.47
CA ASP A 83 -1.38 6.64 -7.59
C ASP A 83 -1.47 6.17 -6.12
N ASN A 84 -0.44 5.44 -5.68
CA ASN A 84 -0.35 4.83 -4.35
C ASN A 84 -1.45 3.81 -4.01
N ASN A 85 -2.23 3.35 -4.97
CA ASN A 85 -3.19 2.26 -4.80
C ASN A 85 -2.72 0.99 -5.49
N ILE A 86 -2.82 -0.14 -4.80
CA ILE A 86 -2.72 -1.43 -5.46
C ILE A 86 -3.94 -1.62 -6.33
N VAL A 87 -3.70 -1.78 -7.61
CA VAL A 87 -4.75 -2.07 -8.60
C VAL A 87 -4.61 -3.49 -9.14
N GLY A 88 -3.58 -4.23 -8.72
CA GLY A 88 -3.26 -5.54 -9.23
C GLY A 88 -1.93 -6.07 -8.70
N GLU A 89 -1.52 -7.22 -9.19
CA GLU A 89 -0.24 -7.85 -8.87
C GLU A 89 0.26 -8.70 -10.05
N ILE A 90 1.58 -8.84 -10.15
CA ILE A 90 2.23 -9.83 -11.03
C ILE A 90 2.77 -10.94 -10.14
N GLN A 91 2.38 -12.18 -10.46
CA GLN A 91 2.83 -13.38 -9.77
C GLN A 91 3.59 -14.28 -10.74
N VAL A 92 4.73 -14.80 -10.27
CA VAL A 92 5.60 -15.70 -11.02
C VAL A 92 5.76 -17.00 -10.24
N PHE A 93 5.50 -18.12 -10.90
CA PHE A 93 5.49 -19.45 -10.32
C PHE A 93 6.57 -20.32 -10.96
N TYR A 94 7.20 -21.18 -10.17
CA TYR A 94 7.86 -22.37 -10.71
C TYR A 94 6.91 -23.57 -10.64
N THR A 95 6.80 -24.36 -11.71
CA THR A 95 5.85 -25.49 -11.76
C THR A 95 6.35 -26.77 -11.08
N GLN A 96 7.61 -26.80 -10.68
CA GLN A 96 8.25 -27.93 -10.03
C GLN A 96 9.31 -27.46 -9.02
N LEU A 97 9.62 -28.31 -8.03
CA LEU A 97 10.73 -28.09 -7.11
C LEU A 97 12.06 -28.35 -7.82
N ILE A 98 12.85 -27.30 -8.00
CA ILE A 98 14.16 -27.34 -8.66
C ILE A 98 15.25 -27.35 -7.60
N ARG A 99 15.26 -26.35 -6.71
CA ARG A 99 16.23 -26.20 -5.62
C ARG A 99 15.77 -25.18 -4.60
N LEU A 100 16.01 -25.45 -3.31
CA LEU A 100 15.81 -24.46 -2.24
C LEU A 100 17.13 -23.77 -1.89
N LEU A 101 17.14 -22.44 -1.97
CA LEU A 101 18.19 -21.54 -1.49
C LEU A 101 17.55 -20.62 -0.44
N ASN A 102 18.00 -20.69 0.82
CA ASN A 102 17.45 -19.88 1.92
C ASN A 102 15.91 -19.94 2.05
N ASN A 103 15.34 -21.15 1.93
CA ASN A 103 13.88 -21.41 1.95
C ASN A 103 13.07 -20.83 0.76
N SER A 104 13.72 -20.34 -0.30
CA SER A 104 13.07 -19.92 -1.55
C SER A 104 13.70 -20.64 -2.76
N GLN A 105 12.92 -20.83 -3.82
CA GLN A 105 13.46 -21.28 -5.12
C GLN A 105 13.96 -20.13 -5.99
N PHE A 106 13.52 -18.91 -5.68
CA PHE A 106 13.85 -17.71 -6.44
C PHE A 106 15.12 -17.05 -5.92
N LEU A 107 15.87 -16.46 -6.82
CA LEU A 107 17.03 -15.64 -6.50
C LEU A 107 16.57 -14.23 -6.06
N PRO A 108 17.28 -13.56 -5.13
CA PRO A 108 17.00 -12.17 -4.78
C PRO A 108 17.02 -11.23 -6.00
N GLU A 109 17.86 -11.52 -6.99
CA GLU A 109 17.92 -10.81 -8.25
C GLU A 109 16.64 -10.97 -9.09
N GLU A 110 15.96 -12.12 -9.05
CA GLU A 110 14.70 -12.36 -9.76
C GLU A 110 13.55 -11.56 -9.13
N GLN A 111 13.47 -11.50 -7.80
CA GLN A 111 12.52 -10.61 -7.13
C GLN A 111 12.78 -9.15 -7.49
N LYS A 112 14.07 -8.74 -7.53
CA LYS A 112 14.43 -7.39 -7.93
C LYS A 112 14.04 -7.10 -9.38
N LEU A 113 14.22 -8.05 -10.29
CA LEU A 113 13.76 -7.93 -11.67
C LEU A 113 12.23 -7.78 -11.74
N LEU A 114 11.48 -8.61 -11.02
CA LEU A 114 10.02 -8.55 -10.96
C LEU A 114 9.52 -7.19 -10.47
N ASN A 115 10.11 -6.66 -9.39
CA ASN A 115 9.78 -5.32 -8.89
C ASN A 115 10.03 -4.25 -9.97
N ASN A 116 11.18 -4.28 -10.66
CA ASN A 116 11.48 -3.33 -11.73
C ASN A 116 10.48 -3.41 -12.90
N ILE A 117 10.08 -4.61 -13.30
CA ILE A 117 9.07 -4.80 -14.36
C ILE A 117 7.74 -4.21 -13.93
N THR A 118 7.34 -4.49 -12.69
CA THR A 118 6.07 -4.03 -12.11
C THR A 118 6.02 -2.51 -11.95
N ASP A 119 7.12 -1.89 -11.52
CA ASP A 119 7.26 -0.42 -11.43
C ASP A 119 7.11 0.25 -12.80
N ARG A 120 7.72 -0.33 -13.83
CA ARG A 120 7.64 0.20 -15.21
C ARG A 120 6.24 0.09 -15.78
N LEU A 121 5.59 -1.05 -15.56
CA LEU A 121 4.20 -1.26 -15.94
C LEU A 121 3.27 -0.28 -15.21
N SER A 122 3.45 -0.12 -13.90
CA SER A 122 2.70 0.82 -13.06
C SER A 122 2.81 2.25 -13.59
N ASN A 123 4.04 2.73 -13.86
CA ASN A 123 4.28 4.05 -14.44
C ASN A 123 3.64 4.21 -15.82
N TYR A 124 3.72 3.19 -16.69
CA TYR A 124 3.08 3.21 -17.99
C TYR A 124 1.56 3.37 -17.87
N ILE A 125 0.91 2.57 -17.03
CA ILE A 125 -0.54 2.63 -16.84
C ILE A 125 -0.93 3.98 -16.25
N PHE A 126 -0.18 4.49 -15.25
CA PHE A 126 -0.38 5.83 -14.69
C PHE A 126 -0.34 6.92 -15.78
N HIS A 127 0.70 6.94 -16.61
CA HIS A 127 0.81 7.90 -17.72
C HIS A 127 -0.35 7.78 -18.72
N LYS A 128 -0.78 6.56 -19.06
CA LYS A 128 -1.91 6.31 -19.95
C LYS A 128 -3.22 6.82 -19.35
N LYS A 129 -3.47 6.58 -18.07
CA LYS A 129 -4.64 7.11 -17.33
C LYS A 129 -4.59 8.64 -17.25
N LEU A 130 -3.42 9.24 -16.96
CA LEU A 130 -3.23 10.69 -16.89
C LEU A 130 -3.59 11.39 -18.21
N ILE A 131 -3.10 10.87 -19.35
CA ILE A 131 -3.40 11.44 -20.67
C ILE A 131 -4.91 11.36 -20.96
N LYS A 132 -5.56 10.24 -20.62
CA LYS A 132 -7.02 10.09 -20.78
C LYS A 132 -7.79 11.09 -19.90
N THR A 133 -7.42 11.23 -18.62
CA THR A 133 -7.99 12.22 -17.71
C THR A 133 -7.86 13.64 -18.26
N LEU A 134 -6.67 14.03 -18.73
CA LEU A 134 -6.44 15.35 -19.32
C LEU A 134 -7.28 15.60 -20.58
N ASN A 135 -7.43 14.60 -21.45
CA ASN A 135 -8.25 14.72 -22.65
C ASN A 135 -9.74 14.86 -22.31
N TYR A 136 -10.22 14.13 -21.30
CA TYR A 136 -11.58 14.27 -20.80
C TYR A 136 -11.85 15.69 -20.27
N LEU A 137 -10.95 16.22 -19.44
CA LEU A 137 -11.07 17.58 -18.88
C LEU A 137 -11.06 18.68 -19.95
N LYS A 138 -10.36 18.47 -21.08
CA LYS A 138 -10.32 19.42 -22.20
C LYS A 138 -11.56 19.38 -23.09
N SER A 139 -12.46 18.39 -22.95
CA SER A 139 -13.63 18.22 -23.81
C SER A 139 -14.84 17.65 -23.05
N PRO A 140 -15.44 18.42 -22.13
CA PRO A 140 -16.51 17.94 -21.25
C PRO A 140 -17.86 17.64 -21.93
N SER A 141 -18.01 17.89 -23.23
CA SER A 141 -19.30 17.86 -23.95
C SER A 141 -19.66 16.50 -24.57
N LYS A 142 -18.84 15.45 -24.45
CA LYS A 142 -19.26 14.08 -24.78
C LYS A 142 -19.77 13.40 -23.51
N LYS A 143 -21.09 13.20 -23.43
CA LYS A 143 -21.69 12.21 -22.52
C LYS A 143 -21.15 10.84 -22.90
N TYR A 144 -20.13 10.38 -22.19
CA TYR A 144 -19.69 9.01 -22.27
C TYR A 144 -20.53 8.19 -21.29
N ASN A 145 -21.26 7.21 -21.81
CA ASN A 145 -22.07 6.28 -21.03
C ASN A 145 -21.31 4.95 -20.94
N SER A 146 -20.68 4.65 -19.81
CA SER A 146 -20.47 3.31 -19.27
C SER A 146 -19.76 3.41 -17.90
N ASP A 147 -20.13 2.54 -16.96
CA ASP A 147 -19.48 2.44 -15.65
C ASP A 147 -18.02 1.94 -15.75
N ASP A 148 -17.64 1.32 -16.87
CA ASP A 148 -16.26 0.86 -17.16
C ASP A 148 -15.28 2.02 -17.40
N GLU A 149 -15.72 3.19 -17.90
CA GLU A 149 -14.82 4.31 -18.17
C GLU A 149 -14.43 5.10 -16.91
N LEU A 150 -15.19 5.01 -15.82
CA LEU A 150 -14.82 5.63 -14.54
C LEU A 150 -13.59 4.98 -13.91
N ASN A 151 -13.38 3.67 -14.12
CA ASN A 151 -12.19 2.94 -13.64
C ASN A 151 -10.90 3.31 -14.42
N VAL A 152 -11.06 3.91 -15.60
CA VAL A 152 -9.97 4.27 -16.52
C VAL A 152 -9.39 5.66 -16.25
N ILE A 153 -10.10 6.50 -15.49
CA ILE A 153 -9.68 7.86 -15.13
C ILE A 153 -8.90 7.80 -13.81
N LEU A 154 -7.79 8.53 -13.70
CA LEU A 154 -7.13 8.72 -12.39
C LEU A 154 -8.16 9.29 -11.41
N SER A 155 -8.49 8.49 -10.39
CA SER A 155 -9.37 8.92 -9.31
C SER A 155 -8.60 9.90 -8.43
N PRO A 156 -9.12 11.09 -8.10
CA PRO A 156 -8.50 11.98 -7.12
C PRO A 156 -8.34 11.38 -5.71
N ALA A 157 -8.90 10.19 -5.45
CA ALA A 157 -9.01 9.58 -4.13
C ALA A 157 -7.90 8.57 -3.80
N SER A 158 -7.06 8.18 -4.76
CA SER A 158 -5.99 7.19 -4.58
C SER A 158 -4.76 7.76 -3.84
N ASP A 159 -4.50 9.07 -3.99
CA ASP A 159 -3.40 9.81 -3.35
C ASP A 159 -3.67 10.32 -1.91
N GLU A 160 -4.72 9.85 -1.24
CA GLU A 160 -5.19 10.45 0.02
C GLU A 160 -5.24 9.51 1.23
N HIS A 161 -4.41 8.45 1.26
CA HIS A 161 -4.32 7.49 2.37
C HIS A 161 -4.22 8.15 3.73
N TRP A 162 -3.32 9.13 3.86
CA TRP A 162 -3.17 9.90 5.09
C TRP A 162 -4.37 10.82 5.34
N LYS A 163 -5.02 11.38 4.30
CA LYS A 163 -6.12 12.35 4.48
C LYS A 163 -7.35 11.67 5.03
N TRP A 164 -7.73 10.51 4.49
CA TRP A 164 -8.88 9.79 5.00
C TRP A 164 -8.62 9.27 6.41
N ARG A 165 -7.41 8.74 6.70
CA ARG A 165 -7.00 8.31 8.04
C ARG A 165 -7.08 9.47 9.04
N LEU A 166 -6.53 10.62 8.67
CA LEU A 166 -6.60 11.85 9.47
C LEU A 166 -8.04 12.35 9.65
N ASN A 167 -8.87 12.27 8.62
CA ASN A 167 -10.29 12.64 8.72
C ASN A 167 -11.03 11.71 9.68
N MET A 168 -10.78 10.40 9.62
CA MET A 168 -11.35 9.43 10.56
C MET A 168 -10.89 9.70 11.99
N LEU A 169 -9.62 10.04 12.22
CA LEU A 169 -9.18 10.47 13.54
C LEU A 169 -9.86 11.75 14.04
N ASN A 170 -10.11 12.72 13.15
CA ASN A 170 -10.87 13.92 13.50
C ASN A 170 -12.34 13.60 13.84
N ILE A 171 -12.93 12.58 13.22
CA ILE A 171 -14.27 12.10 13.55
C ILE A 171 -14.27 11.40 14.91
N ILE A 172 -13.31 10.50 15.15
CA ILE A 172 -13.13 9.78 16.41
C ILE A 172 -12.92 10.79 17.56
N SER A 173 -12.03 11.77 17.38
CA SER A 173 -11.71 12.77 18.40
C SER A 173 -12.89 13.68 18.75
N LYS A 174 -13.85 13.87 17.82
CA LYS A 174 -15.10 14.61 18.06
C LYS A 174 -16.20 13.75 18.69
N LYS A 175 -16.19 12.45 18.43
CA LYS A 175 -17.22 11.51 18.91
C LYS A 175 -16.93 10.91 20.28
N ILE A 176 -15.67 10.97 20.71
CA ILE A 176 -15.27 10.43 22.01
C ILE A 176 -15.94 11.19 23.16
N ASP A 177 -16.46 10.47 24.14
CA ASP A 177 -16.83 11.05 25.43
C ASP A 177 -15.58 11.07 26.32
N ALA A 178 -14.84 12.17 26.23
CA ALA A 178 -13.56 12.33 26.91
C ALA A 178 -13.66 12.21 28.44
N ASN A 179 -14.75 12.68 29.05
CA ASN A 179 -14.97 12.58 30.50
C ASN A 179 -15.23 11.13 30.91
N LYS A 180 -16.09 10.43 30.16
CA LYS A 180 -16.37 9.01 30.40
C LYS A 180 -15.11 8.17 30.35
N PHE A 181 -14.26 8.41 29.33
CA PHE A 181 -13.07 7.60 29.10
C PHE A 181 -11.80 8.11 29.80
N GLY A 182 -11.84 9.21 30.56
CA GLY A 182 -10.65 9.75 31.23
C GLY A 182 -9.59 10.29 30.27
N VAL A 183 -10.01 10.85 29.13
CA VAL A 183 -9.13 11.38 28.09
C VAL A 183 -8.97 12.88 28.24
N LYS A 184 -7.73 13.34 28.48
CA LYS A 184 -7.38 14.77 28.54
C LYS A 184 -7.11 15.36 27.15
N ALA A 185 -6.43 14.61 26.28
CA ALA A 185 -6.09 15.07 24.94
C ALA A 185 -5.81 13.89 23.99
N ILE A 186 -5.99 14.12 22.70
CA ILE A 186 -5.73 13.15 21.63
C ILE A 186 -4.83 13.83 20.59
N TYR A 187 -3.81 13.09 20.17
CA TYR A 187 -2.83 13.50 19.18
C TYR A 187 -2.66 12.40 18.13
N VAL A 188 -2.21 12.80 16.94
CA VAL A 188 -1.73 11.88 15.90
C VAL A 188 -0.23 12.09 15.69
N ILE A 189 0.49 10.98 15.53
CA ILE A 189 1.92 10.97 15.21
C ILE A 189 2.15 10.16 13.93
N GLY A 190 3.43 9.96 13.56
CA GLY A 190 3.81 9.05 12.48
C GLY A 190 3.32 9.47 11.09
N SER A 191 3.09 8.45 10.25
CA SER A 191 2.93 8.62 8.80
C SER A 191 1.67 9.39 8.40
N THR A 192 0.58 9.18 9.15
CA THR A 192 -0.69 9.88 8.96
C THR A 192 -0.53 11.38 9.24
N LYS A 193 0.23 11.74 10.28
CA LYS A 193 0.54 13.14 10.61
C LYS A 193 1.47 13.79 9.58
N ASN A 194 2.42 13.03 9.04
CA ASN A 194 3.44 13.50 8.11
C ASN A 194 3.03 13.45 6.62
N ALA A 195 1.77 13.14 6.33
CA ALA A 195 1.20 13.11 4.98
C ALA A 195 1.87 12.11 4.02
N ASN A 196 2.42 11.03 4.57
CA ASN A 196 3.12 9.99 3.80
C ASN A 196 2.65 8.56 4.14
N ALA A 197 1.48 8.42 4.80
CA ALA A 197 0.86 7.12 5.02
C ALA A 197 0.54 6.45 3.68
N GLY A 198 0.95 5.18 3.55
CA GLY A 198 0.61 4.32 2.42
C GLY A 198 -0.52 3.33 2.77
N PRO A 199 -0.86 2.43 1.83
CA PRO A 199 -1.88 1.40 2.02
C PRO A 199 -1.68 0.49 3.25
N ALA A 200 -0.44 0.13 3.53
CA ALA A 200 -0.06 -0.73 4.66
C ALA A 200 0.21 0.05 5.96
N SER A 201 0.08 1.38 5.95
CA SER A 201 0.34 2.20 7.13
C SER A 201 -0.81 2.10 8.13
N ASP A 202 -0.43 1.90 9.39
CA ASP A 202 -1.26 2.08 10.57
C ASP A 202 -1.47 3.56 10.89
N ILE A 203 -2.26 3.79 11.94
CA ILE A 203 -2.57 5.09 12.50
C ILE A 203 -2.03 5.13 13.92
N ASP A 204 -0.92 5.85 14.12
CA ASP A 204 -0.38 6.09 15.46
C ASP A 204 -1.23 7.13 16.21
N LEU A 205 -2.03 6.66 17.16
CA LEU A 205 -2.89 7.48 18.00
C LEU A 205 -2.30 7.61 19.41
N LEU A 206 -1.96 8.84 19.78
CA LEU A 206 -1.40 9.15 21.10
C LEU A 206 -2.46 9.82 21.97
N VAL A 207 -2.79 9.22 23.12
CA VAL A 207 -3.82 9.71 24.03
C VAL A 207 -3.21 10.07 25.38
N HIS A 208 -3.43 11.32 25.79
CA HIS A 208 -3.17 11.75 27.16
C HIS A 208 -4.33 11.28 28.05
N PHE A 209 -4.03 10.33 28.94
CA PHE A 209 -4.98 9.63 29.78
C PHE A 209 -4.78 9.94 31.27
N GLU A 210 -5.87 10.23 31.97
CA GLU A 210 -5.93 10.51 33.42
C GLU A 210 -7.16 9.82 34.04
N GLY A 211 -7.56 8.67 33.51
CA GLY A 211 -8.65 7.87 34.05
C GLY A 211 -8.18 6.78 35.01
N ASN A 212 -9.14 6.06 35.59
CA ASN A 212 -8.88 4.84 36.34
C ASN A 212 -8.74 3.61 35.42
N GLU A 213 -8.34 2.46 35.96
CA GLU A 213 -8.16 1.23 35.17
C GLU A 213 -9.44 0.71 34.50
N SER A 214 -10.63 1.00 35.04
CA SER A 214 -11.89 0.67 34.36
C SER A 214 -12.08 1.53 33.10
N GLN A 215 -11.89 2.85 33.23
CA GLN A 215 -11.97 3.78 32.10
C GLN A 215 -10.93 3.46 31.03
N LYS A 216 -9.73 3.03 31.44
CA LYS A 216 -8.67 2.59 30.52
C LYS A 216 -9.09 1.38 29.70
N LYS A 217 -9.70 0.37 30.32
CA LYS A 217 -10.23 -0.82 29.62
C LYS A 217 -11.34 -0.44 28.66
N GLU A 218 -12.27 0.40 29.09
CA GLU A 218 -13.37 0.88 28.24
C GLU A 218 -12.86 1.70 27.05
N LEU A 219 -11.89 2.58 27.26
CA LEU A 219 -11.25 3.36 26.20
C LEU A 219 -10.58 2.45 25.17
N LYS A 220 -9.79 1.47 25.64
CA LYS A 220 -9.10 0.52 24.77
C LYS A 220 -10.09 -0.26 23.92
N ALA A 221 -11.14 -0.82 24.51
CA ALA A 221 -12.18 -1.55 23.79
C ALA A 221 -12.91 -0.66 22.77
N TRP A 222 -13.17 0.60 23.12
CA TRP A 222 -13.81 1.56 22.21
C TRP A 222 -12.93 1.90 21.01
N ILE A 223 -11.64 2.17 21.21
CA ILE A 223 -10.68 2.43 20.13
C ILE A 223 -10.45 1.18 19.29
N GLU A 224 -10.35 0.01 19.91
CA GLU A 224 -10.20 -1.28 19.22
C GLU A 224 -11.37 -1.54 18.25
N GLY A 225 -12.61 -1.26 18.67
CA GLY A 225 -13.78 -1.34 17.79
C GLY A 225 -13.67 -0.41 16.56
N TRP A 226 -13.17 0.82 16.73
CA TRP A 226 -12.86 1.70 15.60
C TRP A 226 -11.71 1.14 14.75
N SER A 227 -10.68 0.60 15.39
CA SER A 227 -9.48 0.06 14.76
C SER A 227 -9.82 -1.04 13.74
N TYR A 228 -10.66 -2.01 14.11
CA TYR A 228 -11.10 -3.08 13.21
C TYR A 228 -11.99 -2.57 12.07
N CYS A 229 -12.95 -1.67 12.36
CA CYS A 229 -13.78 -1.06 11.32
C CYS A 229 -12.95 -0.29 10.28
N LEU A 230 -11.90 0.40 10.73
CA LEU A 230 -11.00 1.13 9.84
C LEU A 230 -10.08 0.18 9.06
N ALA A 231 -9.68 -0.95 9.64
CA ALA A 231 -8.91 -1.98 8.93
C ALA A 231 -9.72 -2.59 7.78
N GLU A 232 -11.00 -2.92 8.01
CA GLU A 232 -11.91 -3.34 6.95
C GLU A 232 -12.08 -2.28 5.87
N MET A 233 -12.26 -1.01 6.27
CA MET A 233 -12.34 0.09 5.32
C MET A 233 -11.02 0.26 4.53
N ASN A 234 -9.86 0.03 5.16
CA ASN A 234 -8.57 0.04 4.48
C ASN A 234 -8.48 -1.09 3.46
N TYR A 235 -8.90 -2.31 3.81
CA TYR A 235 -8.93 -3.44 2.89
C TYR A 235 -9.82 -3.13 1.68
N ILE A 236 -11.04 -2.63 1.89
CA ILE A 236 -11.96 -2.26 0.80
C ILE A 236 -11.35 -1.17 -0.10
N LYS A 237 -10.62 -0.21 0.48
CA LYS A 237 -10.01 0.90 -0.26
C LYS A 237 -8.74 0.52 -1.01
N THR A 238 -7.97 -0.46 -0.50
CA THR A 238 -6.57 -0.63 -0.89
C THR A 238 -6.14 -2.07 -1.18
N GLY A 239 -6.94 -3.06 -0.77
CA GLY A 239 -6.58 -4.48 -0.80
C GLY A 239 -5.66 -4.94 0.33
N TYR A 240 -5.08 -4.04 1.14
CA TYR A 240 -4.23 -4.43 2.27
C TYR A 240 -5.05 -4.84 3.50
N MET A 241 -4.90 -6.11 3.87
CA MET A 241 -5.41 -6.69 5.12
C MET A 241 -4.51 -6.28 6.29
N ILE A 242 -5.13 -5.86 7.39
CA ILE A 242 -4.45 -5.56 8.65
C ILE A 242 -5.24 -6.25 9.78
N ASP A 243 -4.75 -7.40 10.22
CA ASP A 243 -5.50 -8.29 11.11
C ASP A 243 -5.61 -7.77 12.56
N GLU A 244 -4.66 -6.96 13.00
CA GLU A 244 -4.60 -6.43 14.37
C GLU A 244 -5.36 -5.09 14.56
N GLY A 245 -6.03 -4.62 13.51
CA GLY A 245 -6.69 -3.32 13.47
C GLY A 245 -5.76 -2.19 13.00
N LEU A 246 -6.34 -1.10 12.50
CA LEU A 246 -5.59 -0.02 11.84
C LEU A 246 -4.96 1.01 12.80
N ILE A 247 -5.48 1.14 14.02
CA ILE A 247 -5.01 2.13 15.01
C ILE A 247 -4.04 1.46 15.99
N ASP A 248 -2.80 1.96 16.05
CA ASP A 248 -1.89 1.70 17.15
C ASP A 248 -2.11 2.76 18.25
N LEU A 249 -2.50 2.32 19.44
CA LEU A 249 -2.87 3.20 20.56
C LEU A 249 -1.74 3.31 21.58
N HIS A 250 -1.19 4.52 21.72
CA HIS A 250 -0.24 4.87 22.76
C HIS A 250 -0.90 5.72 23.85
N LEU A 251 -0.75 5.31 25.11
CA LEU A 251 -1.24 6.07 26.26
C LEU A 251 -0.07 6.75 26.97
N ILE A 252 -0.25 8.03 27.31
CA ILE A 252 0.70 8.82 28.12
C ILE A 252 -0.03 9.50 29.28
N THR A 253 0.69 9.72 30.37
CA THR A 253 0.20 10.39 31.58
C THR A 253 0.84 11.75 31.78
N ASP A 254 0.35 12.54 32.75
CA ASP A 254 0.99 13.80 33.15
C ASP A 254 2.45 13.60 33.59
N GLU A 255 2.76 12.46 34.23
CA GLU A 255 4.12 12.10 34.63
C GLU A 255 5.02 11.88 33.42
N ASP A 256 4.51 11.19 32.38
CA ASP A 256 5.25 10.94 31.15
C ASP A 256 5.56 12.23 30.40
N ILE A 257 4.58 13.14 30.32
CA ILE A 257 4.74 14.45 29.69
C ILE A 257 5.78 15.29 30.44
N THR A 258 5.75 15.27 31.77
CA THR A 258 6.69 16.02 32.62
C THR A 258 8.11 15.47 32.47
N LYS A 259 8.26 14.15 32.46
CA LYS A 259 9.57 13.48 32.34
C LYS A 259 10.05 13.33 30.89
N LYS A 260 9.19 13.64 29.90
CA LYS A 260 9.43 13.38 28.48
C LYS A 260 9.85 11.93 28.22
N THR A 261 9.08 10.98 28.74
CA THR A 261 9.33 9.54 28.54
C THR A 261 8.54 9.02 27.33
N SER A 262 9.08 7.99 26.65
CA SER A 262 8.41 7.33 25.52
C SER A 262 7.92 8.34 24.45
N PHE A 263 6.70 8.19 23.95
CA PHE A 263 6.07 9.08 22.96
C PHE A 263 5.75 10.48 23.51
N ALA A 264 5.84 10.70 24.83
CA ALA A 264 5.58 12.01 25.42
C ALA A 264 6.66 13.06 25.04
N VAL A 265 7.84 12.63 24.57
CA VAL A 265 8.86 13.52 23.99
C VAL A 265 8.32 14.33 22.81
N MET A 266 7.32 13.81 22.10
CA MET A 266 6.75 14.42 20.90
C MET A 266 5.76 15.55 21.23
N ILE A 267 5.32 15.66 22.49
CA ILE A 267 4.44 16.73 22.93
C ILE A 267 5.24 18.03 23.01
N ASN A 268 4.91 19.01 22.15
CA ASN A 268 5.62 20.28 22.00
C ASN A 268 7.11 20.13 21.62
N ALA A 269 7.47 19.06 20.90
CA ALA A 269 8.83 18.88 20.40
C ALA A 269 9.20 19.93 19.33
N ALA A 270 10.48 20.30 19.27
CA ALA A 270 10.99 21.19 18.22
C ALA A 270 11.09 20.49 16.85
N THR A 271 11.32 19.18 16.85
CA THR A 271 11.44 18.33 15.66
C THR A 271 10.39 17.23 15.72
N ASP A 272 9.59 17.12 14.67
CA ASP A 272 8.48 16.15 14.53
C ASP A 272 7.45 16.15 15.69
N PRO A 273 6.81 17.29 15.99
CA PRO A 273 5.83 17.36 17.07
C PRO A 273 4.57 16.53 16.77
N ALA A 274 3.99 15.96 17.81
CA ALA A 274 2.67 15.34 17.74
C ALA A 274 1.60 16.38 17.36
N ARG A 275 0.68 16.02 16.47
CA ARG A 275 -0.40 16.92 16.05
C ARG A 275 -1.60 16.75 16.96
N LEU A 276 -1.98 17.82 17.66
CA LEU A 276 -3.17 17.84 18.50
C LEU A 276 -4.45 17.75 17.65
N LEU A 277 -5.34 16.82 18.02
CA LEU A 277 -6.66 16.63 17.40
C LEU A 277 -7.81 17.05 18.33
N PHE A 278 -7.64 16.82 19.63
CA PHE A 278 -8.62 17.16 20.66
C PHE A 278 -7.92 17.45 21.98
N LYS A 279 -8.43 18.42 22.75
CA LYS A 279 -8.03 18.66 24.14
C LYS A 279 -9.26 19.03 24.94
N LEU A 280 -9.42 18.41 26.10
CA LEU A 280 -10.45 18.76 27.06
C LEU A 280 -10.10 20.13 27.65
N ASN A 281 -10.97 21.12 27.45
CA ASN A 281 -10.79 22.43 28.07
C ASN A 281 -11.02 22.28 29.57
N SER A 282 -9.98 22.50 30.37
CA SER A 282 -10.15 22.79 31.79
C SER A 282 -10.96 24.08 31.88
N ILE A 283 -12.17 24.02 32.41
CA ILE A 283 -12.93 25.21 32.78
C ILE A 283 -12.04 25.96 33.78
N ILE A 284 -11.42 27.06 33.32
CA ILE A 284 -10.87 28.07 34.21
C ILE A 284 -12.08 28.76 34.79
N ASN A 285 -12.55 28.30 35.95
CA ASN A 285 -13.41 29.12 36.80
C ASN A 285 -12.52 30.22 37.37
N SER A 286 -12.50 31.36 36.69
CA SER A 286 -12.13 32.66 37.26
C SER A 286 -13.26 33.19 38.14
#